data_AF-A0A955K905-F1
#
_entry.id   AF-A0A955K905-F1
#
_cell.length_a   1.000
_cell.length_b   1.000
_cell.length_c   1.000
_cell.angle_alpha   90.00
_cell.angle_beta   90.00
_cell.angle_gamma   90.00
#
_symmetry.space_group_name_H-M   'P 1'
#
loop_
_entity.id
_entity.type
_entity.pdbx_description
1 polymer ?
#
loop_
_entity_poly.entity_id
_entity_poly.type
_entity_poly.pdbx_seq_one_letter_code
_entity_poly.pdbx_strand_id
1 'polypeptide(L)'
;MTTIEEKRHSLAHLLAAAVLKHYPDAKLTLGPAIENGFYYDIAFTEAVGDKDLKQIEKTMKKLSNTWTTFDGKEISADEARKIFEGNPYKLELIDEIEERNRRLPADRQEPITLYTSGDFTDLCRGGHVEHFKDIAMDAFTLDRVAGAYWRGDEHNDMLTRIYGLAFDTKAELDEYLAQREAAKERDHRKIGKELGLFTFSEKVGPGLPLFTPKGTKVRNLVVEKIRSIQERFGYEDVCIPHITKADLYQTSGHWDKYKDDLFYVKGKS
;
A
#
# COMPACT_ATOMS: atom_id res chain seq x y z
N MET A 1 19.93 -15.93 -11.59
CA MET A 1 18.49 -16.17 -11.79
C MET A 1 17.80 -14.93 -11.27
N THR A 2 17.08 -14.22 -12.14
CA THR A 2 16.35 -13.00 -11.81
C THR A 2 15.23 -13.31 -10.82
N THR A 3 15.15 -12.57 -9.72
CA THR A 3 14.09 -12.78 -8.72
C THR A 3 12.78 -12.10 -9.15
N ILE A 4 11.66 -12.55 -8.60
CA ILE A 4 10.36 -11.93 -8.88
C ILE A 4 10.29 -10.50 -8.33
N GLU A 5 10.97 -10.23 -7.21
CA GLU A 5 11.12 -8.90 -6.65
C GLU A 5 11.86 -7.96 -7.61
N GLU A 6 12.92 -8.43 -8.27
CA GLU A 6 13.66 -7.65 -9.27
C GLU A 6 12.78 -7.30 -10.47
N LYS A 7 11.99 -8.27 -10.97
CA LYS A 7 11.03 -8.04 -12.06
C LYS A 7 9.98 -7.00 -11.70
N ARG A 8 9.40 -7.12 -10.50
CA ARG A 8 8.39 -6.18 -9.98
C ARG A 8 8.96 -4.78 -9.79
N HIS A 9 10.17 -4.67 -9.28
CA HIS A 9 10.82 -3.39 -9.08
C HIS A 9 11.19 -2.71 -10.42
N SER A 10 11.70 -3.48 -11.39
CA SER A 10 11.92 -2.99 -12.75
C SER A 10 10.63 -2.55 -13.45
N LEU A 11 9.50 -3.24 -13.22
CA LEU A 11 8.19 -2.82 -13.72
C LEU A 11 7.67 -1.54 -13.05
N ALA A 12 8.00 -1.29 -11.77
CA ALA A 12 7.69 -0.01 -11.11
C ALA A 12 8.41 1.16 -11.81
N HIS A 13 9.68 0.98 -12.19
CA HIS A 13 10.42 1.98 -12.97
C HIS A 13 9.80 2.17 -14.37
N LEU A 14 9.39 1.09 -15.03
CA LEU A 14 8.69 1.17 -16.33
C LEU A 14 7.37 1.94 -16.20
N LEU A 15 6.64 1.74 -15.11
CA LEU A 15 5.40 2.49 -14.81
C LEU A 15 5.70 3.98 -14.65
N ALA A 16 6.70 4.34 -13.84
CA ALA A 16 7.12 5.73 -13.66
C ALA A 16 7.51 6.39 -14.99
N ALA A 17 8.30 5.71 -15.81
CA ALA A 17 8.67 6.18 -17.14
C ALA A 17 7.45 6.40 -18.04
N ALA A 18 6.49 5.47 -18.02
CA ALA A 18 5.26 5.57 -18.81
C ALA A 18 4.35 6.72 -18.32
N VAL A 19 4.28 6.94 -17.01
CA VAL A 19 3.53 8.06 -16.42
C VAL A 19 4.11 9.39 -16.90
N LEU A 20 5.44 9.58 -16.84
CA LEU A 20 6.07 10.83 -17.29
C LEU A 20 5.87 11.12 -18.79
N LYS A 21 5.57 10.12 -19.63
CA LYS A 21 5.19 10.36 -21.03
C LYS A 21 3.79 10.98 -21.19
N HIS A 22 2.88 10.72 -20.26
CA HIS A 22 1.51 11.27 -20.29
C HIS A 22 1.37 12.49 -19.38
N TYR A 23 2.13 12.54 -18.29
CA TYR A 23 2.08 13.57 -17.26
C TYR A 23 3.51 14.07 -16.96
N PRO A 24 4.10 14.92 -17.82
CA PRO A 24 5.49 15.36 -17.69
C PRO A 24 5.78 16.13 -16.40
N ASP A 25 4.77 16.81 -15.84
CA ASP A 25 4.89 17.62 -14.63
C ASP A 25 4.72 16.80 -13.33
N ALA A 26 4.38 15.51 -13.44
CA ALA A 26 4.19 14.64 -12.28
C ALA A 26 5.50 14.46 -11.50
N LYS A 27 5.41 14.45 -10.17
CA LYS A 27 6.56 14.24 -9.29
C LYS A 27 6.55 12.81 -8.77
N LEU A 28 7.50 12.03 -9.26
CA LEU A 28 7.72 10.64 -8.82
C LEU A 28 8.26 10.62 -7.40
N THR A 29 7.74 9.73 -6.55
CA THR A 29 8.19 9.58 -5.17
C THR A 29 8.84 8.20 -4.94
N LEU A 30 8.07 7.18 -4.54
CA LEU A 30 8.52 5.84 -4.19
C LEU A 30 7.78 4.77 -5.01
N GLY A 31 8.53 3.79 -5.51
CA GLY A 31 7.99 2.69 -6.30
C GLY A 31 8.53 1.30 -5.93
N PRO A 32 8.14 0.74 -4.77
CA PRO A 32 8.65 -0.55 -4.33
C PRO A 32 7.93 -1.72 -5.01
N ALA A 33 8.64 -2.87 -5.05
CA ALA A 33 8.00 -4.17 -5.23
C ALA A 33 7.21 -4.55 -3.97
N ILE A 34 6.11 -5.28 -4.16
CA ILE A 34 5.27 -5.83 -3.09
C ILE A 34 4.93 -7.30 -3.40
N GLU A 35 4.32 -7.99 -2.44
CA GLU A 35 4.08 -9.45 -2.46
C GLU A 35 3.47 -9.99 -3.78
N ASN A 36 2.54 -9.27 -4.40
CA ASN A 36 1.84 -9.70 -5.62
C ASN A 36 2.06 -8.77 -6.82
N GLY A 37 3.03 -7.85 -6.73
CA GLY A 37 3.22 -6.86 -7.77
C GLY A 37 4.09 -5.69 -7.35
N PHE A 38 3.68 -4.48 -7.69
CA PHE A 38 4.39 -3.24 -7.39
C PHE A 38 3.40 -2.09 -7.28
N TYR A 39 3.86 -0.96 -6.76
CA TYR A 39 3.13 0.29 -6.93
C TYR A 39 4.11 1.43 -7.18
N TYR A 40 3.57 2.58 -7.57
CA TYR A 40 4.33 3.83 -7.58
C TYR A 40 3.45 4.96 -7.02
N ASP A 41 3.98 5.68 -6.03
CA ASP A 41 3.37 6.88 -5.46
C ASP A 41 3.83 8.12 -6.22
N ILE A 42 2.87 8.90 -6.70
CA ILE A 42 3.15 10.00 -7.62
C ILE A 42 2.29 11.20 -7.22
N ALA A 43 2.91 12.36 -7.10
CA ALA A 43 2.17 13.61 -7.02
C ALA A 43 1.82 14.07 -8.43
N PHE A 44 0.52 14.12 -8.73
CA PHE A 44 0.04 14.65 -10.00
C PHE A 44 -0.52 16.05 -9.82
N THR A 45 -0.37 16.88 -10.85
CA THR A 45 -1.07 18.16 -10.98
C THR A 45 -2.52 17.99 -11.44
N GLU A 46 -2.83 16.85 -12.08
CA GLU A 46 -4.15 16.50 -12.61
C GLU A 46 -4.66 15.19 -11.99
N ALA A 47 -5.98 15.01 -11.96
CA ALA A 47 -6.58 13.80 -11.41
C ALA A 47 -6.37 12.59 -12.34
N VAL A 48 -5.74 11.55 -11.81
CA VAL A 48 -5.56 10.25 -12.49
C VAL A 48 -6.47 9.21 -11.84
N GLY A 49 -7.14 8.39 -12.65
CA GLY A 49 -8.01 7.32 -12.17
C GLY A 49 -7.90 6.03 -12.98
N ASP A 50 -8.71 5.04 -12.61
CA ASP A 50 -8.66 3.69 -13.22
C ASP A 50 -8.85 3.70 -14.75
N LYS A 51 -9.56 4.69 -15.29
CA LYS A 51 -9.77 4.87 -16.74
C LYS A 51 -8.45 5.11 -17.51
N ASP A 52 -7.44 5.69 -16.85
CA ASP A 52 -6.18 6.11 -17.47
C ASP A 52 -5.17 4.95 -17.52
N LEU A 53 -5.35 3.94 -16.65
CA LEU A 53 -4.45 2.78 -16.52
C LEU A 53 -4.24 2.04 -17.84
N LYS A 54 -5.29 1.87 -18.65
CA LYS A 54 -5.20 1.17 -19.93
C LYS A 54 -4.25 1.86 -20.91
N GLN A 55 -4.23 3.19 -20.91
CA GLN A 55 -3.34 3.98 -21.76
C GLN A 55 -1.90 3.97 -21.23
N ILE A 56 -1.72 4.05 -19.90
CA ILE A 56 -0.41 3.97 -19.25
C ILE A 56 0.22 2.59 -19.50
N GLU A 57 -0.52 1.50 -19.28
CA GLU A 57 -0.04 0.13 -19.51
C GLU A 57 0.36 -0.10 -20.98
N LYS A 58 -0.41 0.44 -21.93
CA LYS A 58 -0.04 0.40 -23.35
C LYS A 58 1.28 1.12 -23.61
N THR A 59 1.53 2.25 -22.96
CA THR A 59 2.81 2.96 -23.06
C THR A 59 3.93 2.18 -22.39
N MET A 60 3.69 1.53 -21.24
CA MET A 60 4.68 0.63 -20.61
C MET A 60 5.14 -0.45 -21.60
N LYS A 61 4.20 -1.16 -22.23
CA LYS A 61 4.49 -2.20 -23.25
C LYS A 61 5.17 -1.64 -24.51
N LYS A 62 5.01 -0.35 -24.80
CA LYS A 62 5.73 0.31 -25.91
C LYS A 62 7.16 0.62 -25.51
N LEU A 63 7.36 1.20 -24.32
CA LEU A 63 8.67 1.59 -23.79
C LEU A 63 9.56 0.37 -23.53
N SER A 64 8.99 -0.75 -23.09
CA SER A 64 9.72 -2.00 -22.84
C SER A 64 10.56 -2.48 -24.03
N ASN A 65 10.15 -2.17 -25.27
CA ASN A 65 10.90 -2.55 -26.47
C ASN A 65 12.25 -1.83 -26.62
N THR A 66 12.44 -0.72 -25.88
CA THR A 66 13.69 0.06 -25.88
C THR A 66 14.54 -0.19 -24.64
N TRP A 67 14.03 -0.96 -23.67
CA TRP A 67 14.72 -1.26 -22.42
C TRP A 67 15.51 -2.55 -22.58
N THR A 68 16.80 -2.51 -22.26
CA THR A 68 17.72 -3.65 -22.41
C THR A 68 18.26 -4.10 -21.06
N THR A 69 18.95 -3.21 -20.37
CA THR A 69 19.53 -3.40 -19.03
C THR A 69 19.27 -2.16 -18.20
N PHE A 70 19.64 -2.21 -16.92
CA PHE A 70 19.72 -1.03 -16.07
C PHE A 70 21.18 -0.63 -15.86
N ASP A 71 21.51 0.62 -16.14
CA ASP A 71 22.82 1.21 -15.83
C ASP A 71 22.75 1.89 -14.46
N GLY A 72 23.47 1.31 -13.49
CA GLY A 72 23.56 1.82 -12.12
C GLY A 72 24.78 2.72 -11.96
N LYS A 73 24.59 3.95 -11.49
CA LYS A 73 25.66 4.90 -11.25
C LYS A 73 25.57 5.49 -9.85
N GLU A 74 26.66 5.35 -9.08
CA GLU A 74 26.84 6.09 -7.83
C GLU A 74 27.20 7.55 -8.13
N ILE A 75 26.55 8.48 -7.45
CA ILE A 75 26.74 9.92 -7.61
C ILE A 75 26.78 10.60 -6.25
N SER A 76 27.33 11.81 -6.23
CA SER A 76 27.27 12.65 -5.03
C SER A 76 25.84 13.15 -4.76
N ALA A 77 25.56 13.49 -3.50
CA ALA A 77 24.28 14.10 -3.13
C ALA A 77 24.02 15.41 -3.89
N ASP A 78 25.05 16.22 -4.12
CA ASP A 78 24.93 17.48 -4.84
C ASP A 78 24.59 17.29 -6.33
N GLU A 79 25.15 16.26 -6.98
CA GLU A 79 24.73 15.88 -8.33
C GLU A 79 23.28 15.36 -8.35
N ALA A 80 22.90 14.56 -7.35
CA ALA A 80 21.54 14.04 -7.24
C ALA A 80 20.51 15.17 -7.08
N ARG A 81 20.81 16.16 -6.23
CA ARG A 81 19.97 17.34 -6.03
C ARG A 81 19.77 18.16 -7.31
N LYS A 82 20.81 18.28 -8.14
CA LYS A 82 20.71 18.94 -9.45
C LYS A 82 19.83 18.16 -10.43
N ILE A 83 19.95 16.83 -10.44
CA ILE A 83 19.16 15.98 -11.34
C ILE A 83 17.68 15.99 -10.97
N PHE A 84 17.36 15.96 -9.67
CA PHE A 84 15.99 15.99 -9.16
C PHE A 84 15.53 17.39 -8.74
N GLU A 85 16.12 18.43 -9.31
CA GLU A 85 15.71 19.81 -9.06
C GLU A 85 14.21 19.96 -9.38
N GLY A 86 13.45 20.53 -8.43
CA GLY A 86 12.01 20.70 -8.56
C GLY A 86 11.18 19.44 -8.28
N ASN A 87 11.76 18.34 -7.77
CA ASN A 87 11.02 17.24 -7.16
C ASN A 87 11.26 17.20 -5.63
N PRO A 88 10.38 17.81 -4.82
CA PRO A 88 10.61 17.96 -3.38
C PRO A 88 10.76 16.62 -2.66
N TYR A 89 10.03 15.58 -3.09
CA TYR A 89 10.08 14.25 -2.48
C TYR A 89 11.43 13.57 -2.69
N LYS A 90 12.01 13.68 -3.89
CA LYS A 90 13.34 13.12 -4.17
C LYS A 90 14.44 13.88 -3.44
N LEU A 91 14.32 15.21 -3.32
CA LEU A 91 15.24 16.04 -2.54
C LEU A 91 15.22 15.64 -1.05
N GLU A 92 14.02 15.48 -0.48
CA GLU A 92 13.85 14.99 0.90
C GLU A 92 14.51 13.62 1.09
N LEU A 93 14.32 12.67 0.17
CA LEU A 93 14.96 11.35 0.23
C LEU A 93 16.49 11.43 0.20
N ILE A 94 17.06 12.33 -0.61
CA ILE A 94 18.51 12.54 -0.67
C ILE A 94 19.03 13.08 0.67
N ASP A 95 18.35 14.07 1.23
CA ASP A 95 18.71 14.68 2.51
C ASP A 95 18.63 13.66 3.66
N GLU A 96 17.63 12.77 3.65
CA GLU A 96 17.51 11.66 4.62
C GLU A 96 18.66 10.65 4.48
N ILE A 97 19.05 10.30 3.25
CA ILE A 97 20.18 9.39 3.01
C ILE A 97 21.46 9.99 3.57
N GLU A 98 21.72 11.28 3.31
CA GLU A 98 22.88 11.98 3.85
C GLU A 98 22.86 12.05 5.38
N GLU A 99 21.73 12.45 5.98
CA GLU A 99 21.63 12.56 7.43
C GLU A 99 21.82 11.20 8.12
N ARG A 100 21.29 10.12 7.53
CA ARG A 100 21.55 8.77 8.01
C ARG A 100 23.04 8.41 7.88
N ASN A 101 23.66 8.71 6.74
CA ASN A 101 25.08 8.42 6.51
C ASN A 101 26.01 9.18 7.48
N ARG A 102 25.67 10.41 7.87
CA ARG A 102 26.41 11.18 8.90
C ARG A 102 26.45 10.49 10.26
N ARG A 103 25.46 9.66 10.57
CA ARG A 103 25.34 8.91 11.82
C ARG A 103 25.96 7.50 11.75
N LEU A 104 26.37 7.07 10.55
CA LEU A 104 26.91 5.74 10.31
C LEU A 104 28.44 5.79 10.14
N PRO A 105 29.17 4.77 10.62
CA PRO A 105 30.56 4.54 10.26
C PRO A 105 30.73 4.49 8.73
N ALA A 106 31.89 4.92 8.21
CA ALA A 106 32.15 5.03 6.77
C ALA A 106 31.94 3.72 6.00
N ASP A 107 32.24 2.57 6.61
CA ASP A 107 32.04 1.22 6.06
C ASP A 107 30.56 0.77 6.03
N ARG A 108 29.65 1.56 6.60
CA ARG A 108 28.20 1.31 6.64
C ARG A 108 27.37 2.41 5.98
N GLN A 109 28.02 3.41 5.40
CA GLN A 109 27.30 4.43 4.65
C GLN A 109 26.69 3.84 3.38
N GLU A 110 25.51 4.33 3.04
CA GLU A 110 24.79 3.88 1.86
C GLU A 110 25.05 4.83 0.68
N PRO A 111 25.43 4.33 -0.50
CA PRO A 111 25.65 5.18 -1.66
C PRO A 111 24.34 5.79 -2.18
N ILE A 112 24.45 6.96 -2.79
CA ILE A 112 23.36 7.56 -3.57
C ILE A 112 23.51 7.09 -5.00
N THR A 113 22.59 6.25 -5.45
CA THR A 113 22.65 5.61 -6.77
C THR A 113 21.49 6.04 -7.66
N LEU A 114 21.79 6.19 -8.94
CA LEU A 114 20.81 6.32 -10.01
C LEU A 114 20.77 5.05 -10.83
N TYR A 115 19.58 4.66 -11.26
CA TYR A 115 19.40 3.58 -12.22
C TYR A 115 18.71 4.11 -13.47
N THR A 116 19.35 3.89 -14.62
CA THR A 116 18.86 4.33 -15.93
C THR A 116 18.49 3.14 -16.80
N SER A 117 17.33 3.19 -17.45
CA SER A 117 16.96 2.26 -18.51
C SER A 117 16.12 2.97 -19.58
N GLY A 118 16.47 2.75 -20.86
CA GLY A 118 15.99 3.60 -21.94
C GLY A 118 16.31 5.07 -21.66
N ASP A 119 15.30 5.94 -21.79
CA ASP A 119 15.42 7.39 -21.50
C ASP A 119 15.01 7.75 -20.05
N PHE A 120 14.82 6.77 -19.17
CA PHE A 120 14.34 6.99 -17.81
C PHE A 120 15.46 6.76 -16.79
N THR A 121 15.66 7.73 -15.90
CA THR A 121 16.61 7.68 -14.78
C THR A 121 15.88 7.98 -13.49
N ASP A 122 16.11 7.18 -12.44
CA ASP A 122 15.50 7.40 -11.13
C ASP A 122 16.47 7.14 -9.96
N LEU A 123 16.18 7.78 -8.83
CA LEU A 123 16.87 7.57 -7.55
C LEU A 123 16.42 6.24 -6.96
N CYS A 124 17.32 5.26 -6.93
CA CYS A 124 17.01 3.89 -6.55
C CYS A 124 18.25 3.18 -6.01
N ARG A 125 18.07 2.26 -5.06
CA ARG A 125 19.15 1.45 -4.44
C ARG A 125 19.51 0.19 -5.22
N GLY A 126 18.83 -0.08 -6.34
CA GLY A 126 19.01 -1.27 -7.16
C GLY A 126 18.00 -2.38 -6.86
N GLY A 127 18.38 -3.61 -7.21
CA GLY A 127 17.44 -4.75 -7.22
C GLY A 127 16.60 -4.76 -8.49
N HIS A 128 17.24 -4.56 -9.64
CA HIS A 128 16.61 -4.65 -10.96
C HIS A 128 17.07 -5.90 -11.69
N VAL A 129 16.27 -6.30 -12.68
CA VAL A 129 16.64 -7.39 -13.58
C VAL A 129 17.91 -7.05 -14.35
N GLU A 130 18.79 -8.04 -14.55
CA GLU A 130 19.99 -7.88 -15.37
C GLU A 130 19.62 -7.60 -16.85
N HIS A 131 18.62 -8.33 -17.36
CA HIS A 131 18.10 -8.16 -18.70
C HIS A 131 16.59 -7.90 -18.67
N PHE A 132 16.16 -6.77 -19.24
CA PHE A 132 14.76 -6.36 -19.24
C PHE A 132 13.84 -7.36 -19.97
N LYS A 133 14.39 -8.07 -20.96
CA LYS A 133 13.71 -9.14 -21.70
C LYS A 133 13.29 -10.34 -20.82
N ASP A 134 13.82 -10.46 -19.61
CA ASP A 134 13.47 -11.54 -18.67
C ASP A 134 12.09 -11.32 -18.03
N ILE A 135 11.49 -10.14 -18.22
CA ILE A 135 10.14 -9.81 -17.79
C ILE A 135 9.18 -10.13 -18.94
N ALA A 136 8.27 -11.08 -18.72
CA ALA A 136 7.21 -11.38 -19.65
C ALA A 136 6.15 -10.24 -19.65
N MET A 137 6.03 -9.50 -20.75
CA MET A 137 5.15 -8.33 -20.85
C MET A 137 3.65 -8.66 -20.82
N ASP A 138 3.29 -9.93 -20.92
CA ASP A 138 1.95 -10.47 -20.74
C ASP A 138 1.71 -11.05 -19.34
N ALA A 139 2.73 -11.09 -18.48
CA ALA A 139 2.68 -11.54 -17.09
C ALA A 139 2.53 -10.38 -16.08
N PHE A 140 2.17 -9.18 -16.54
CA PHE A 140 1.83 -8.05 -15.67
C PHE A 140 0.59 -7.31 -16.18
N THR A 141 -0.08 -6.60 -15.26
CA THR A 141 -1.15 -5.65 -15.59
C THR A 141 -1.25 -4.54 -14.55
N LEU A 142 -1.69 -3.34 -14.93
CA LEU A 142 -2.06 -2.30 -13.97
C LEU A 142 -3.42 -2.62 -13.34
N ASP A 143 -3.50 -2.47 -12.02
CA ASP A 143 -4.62 -3.01 -11.24
C ASP A 143 -5.65 -1.95 -10.83
N ARG A 144 -5.21 -0.95 -10.07
CA ARG A 144 -6.08 0.07 -9.48
C ARG A 144 -5.30 1.31 -9.09
N VAL A 145 -6.01 2.41 -8.94
CA VAL A 145 -5.52 3.65 -8.31
C VAL A 145 -6.00 3.73 -6.86
N ALA A 146 -5.17 4.25 -5.97
CA ALA A 146 -5.53 4.57 -4.59
C ALA A 146 -4.90 5.90 -4.15
N GLY A 147 -5.45 6.52 -3.10
CA GLY A 147 -4.78 7.62 -2.40
C GLY A 147 -3.77 7.07 -1.38
N ALA A 148 -2.62 7.73 -1.26
CA ALA A 148 -1.65 7.47 -0.21
C ALA A 148 -1.11 8.81 0.30
N TYR A 149 -0.93 8.95 1.61
CA TYR A 149 -0.28 10.13 2.15
C TYR A 149 1.23 9.94 2.18
N TRP A 150 1.99 11.00 1.89
CA TRP A 150 3.44 10.96 1.98
C TRP A 150 3.88 10.55 3.39
N ARG A 151 4.79 9.56 3.48
CA ARG A 151 5.22 8.89 4.72
C ARG A 151 4.11 8.22 5.55
N GLY A 152 2.92 8.06 4.99
CA GLY A 152 1.77 7.49 5.69
C GLY A 152 1.18 8.42 6.76
N ASP A 153 1.50 9.71 6.71
CA ASP A 153 1.00 10.73 7.63
C ASP A 153 -0.07 11.57 6.93
N GLU A 154 -1.30 11.53 7.44
CA GLU A 154 -2.48 12.25 6.93
C GLU A 154 -2.35 13.78 6.91
N HIS A 155 -1.35 14.34 7.59
CA HIS A 155 -1.04 15.76 7.54
C HIS A 155 -0.14 16.15 6.36
N ASN A 156 0.42 15.18 5.65
CA ASN A 156 1.27 15.42 4.47
C ASN A 156 0.47 15.39 3.16
N ASP A 157 1.16 15.69 2.05
CA ASP A 157 0.58 15.68 0.71
C ASP A 157 -0.09 14.33 0.39
N MET A 158 -1.29 14.42 -0.19
CA MET A 158 -1.99 13.28 -0.76
C MET A 158 -1.42 12.96 -2.15
N LEU A 159 -0.85 11.77 -2.28
CA LEU A 159 -0.29 11.21 -3.50
C LEU A 159 -1.28 10.23 -4.14
N THR A 160 -1.10 10.02 -5.44
CA THR A 160 -1.80 8.98 -6.18
C THR A 160 -0.90 7.77 -6.30
N ARG A 161 -1.35 6.64 -5.75
CA ARG A 161 -0.71 5.33 -5.85
C ARG A 161 -1.29 4.55 -7.02
N ILE A 162 -0.46 4.18 -7.99
CA ILE A 162 -0.84 3.26 -9.06
C ILE A 162 -0.30 1.87 -8.74
N TYR A 163 -1.19 0.90 -8.60
CA TYR A 163 -0.82 -0.51 -8.39
C TYR A 163 -0.67 -1.26 -9.71
N GLY A 164 0.31 -2.16 -9.77
CA GLY A 164 0.45 -3.17 -10.81
C GLY A 164 0.62 -4.56 -10.20
N LEU A 165 0.11 -5.57 -10.89
CA LEU A 165 0.33 -6.98 -10.58
C LEU A 165 1.38 -7.52 -11.54
N ALA A 166 2.28 -8.38 -11.03
CA ALA A 166 3.30 -9.01 -11.87
C ALA A 166 3.74 -10.37 -11.30
N PHE A 167 3.86 -11.33 -12.21
CA PHE A 167 4.19 -12.73 -11.96
C PHE A 167 5.26 -13.20 -12.95
N ASP A 168 5.82 -14.40 -12.73
CA ASP A 168 6.85 -14.94 -13.63
C ASP A 168 6.25 -15.36 -14.96
N THR A 169 4.97 -15.77 -14.96
CA THR A 169 4.26 -16.20 -16.16
C THR A 169 2.87 -15.60 -16.26
N LYS A 170 2.35 -15.53 -17.50
CA LYS A 170 0.96 -15.16 -17.75
C LYS A 170 -0.04 -16.08 -17.03
N ALA A 171 0.26 -17.38 -16.95
CA ALA A 171 -0.61 -18.35 -16.30
C ALA A 171 -0.81 -18.06 -14.80
N GLU A 172 0.27 -17.69 -14.09
CA GLU A 172 0.20 -17.28 -12.69
C GLU A 172 -0.59 -15.99 -12.50
N LEU A 173 -0.41 -15.00 -13.39
CA LEU A 173 -1.22 -13.78 -13.36
C LEU A 173 -2.71 -14.10 -13.55
N ASP A 174 -3.05 -14.91 -14.54
CA ASP A 174 -4.43 -15.32 -14.81
C ASP A 174 -5.04 -16.07 -13.61
N GLU A 175 -4.27 -16.97 -12.99
CA GLU A 175 -4.69 -17.70 -11.80
C GLU A 175 -4.96 -16.75 -10.62
N TYR A 176 -4.03 -15.82 -10.34
CA TYR A 176 -4.20 -14.85 -9.27
C TYR A 176 -5.44 -13.97 -9.49
N LEU A 177 -5.66 -13.51 -10.72
CA LEU A 177 -6.85 -12.74 -11.08
C LEU A 177 -8.13 -13.55 -10.86
N ALA A 178 -8.15 -14.83 -11.24
CA ALA A 178 -9.29 -15.72 -11.01
C ALA A 178 -9.57 -15.95 -9.52
N GLN A 179 -8.52 -16.18 -8.71
CA GLN A 179 -8.64 -16.32 -7.26
C GLN A 179 -9.19 -15.04 -6.62
N ARG A 180 -8.76 -13.87 -7.11
CA ARG A 180 -9.23 -12.58 -6.62
C ARG A 180 -10.70 -12.33 -6.92
N GLU A 181 -11.17 -12.69 -8.11
CA GLU A 181 -12.61 -12.62 -8.43
C GLU A 181 -13.42 -13.58 -7.55
N ALA A 182 -12.96 -14.81 -7.36
CA ALA A 182 -13.59 -15.76 -6.44
C ALA A 182 -13.62 -15.25 -4.98
N ALA A 183 -12.59 -14.51 -4.55
CA ALA A 183 -12.57 -13.87 -3.23
C ALA A 183 -13.58 -12.73 -3.11
N LYS A 184 -13.76 -11.90 -4.16
CA LYS A 184 -14.78 -10.84 -4.20
C LYS A 184 -16.19 -11.41 -4.10
N GLU A 185 -16.45 -12.57 -4.69
CA GLU A 185 -17.74 -13.27 -4.54
C GLU A 185 -18.00 -13.71 -3.10
N ARG A 186 -16.94 -13.90 -2.31
CA ARG A 186 -16.98 -14.35 -0.92
C ARG A 186 -16.82 -13.22 0.09
N ASP A 187 -16.93 -11.97 -0.36
CA ASP A 187 -16.85 -10.81 0.51
C ASP A 187 -18.05 -10.78 1.48
N HIS A 188 -17.77 -10.80 2.79
CA HIS A 188 -18.80 -10.78 3.83
C HIS A 188 -19.71 -9.55 3.74
N ARG A 189 -19.25 -8.44 3.16
CA ARG A 189 -20.05 -7.22 2.94
C ARG A 189 -21.10 -7.44 1.86
N LYS A 190 -20.74 -8.17 0.80
CA LYS A 190 -21.65 -8.58 -0.28
C LYS A 190 -22.64 -9.62 0.23
N ILE A 191 -22.12 -10.74 0.74
CA ILE A 191 -22.93 -11.85 1.25
C ILE A 191 -23.85 -11.41 2.39
N GLY A 192 -23.31 -10.63 3.34
CA GLY A 192 -24.08 -10.12 4.48
C GLY A 192 -25.26 -9.25 4.05
N LYS A 193 -25.10 -8.45 3.00
CA LYS A 193 -26.18 -7.66 2.41
C LYS A 193 -27.19 -8.55 1.67
N GLU A 194 -26.73 -9.46 0.81
CA GLU A 194 -27.58 -10.35 0.01
C GLU A 194 -28.44 -11.28 0.88
N LEU A 195 -27.87 -11.82 1.96
CA LEU A 195 -28.57 -12.67 2.92
C LEU A 195 -29.38 -11.86 3.96
N GLY A 196 -29.19 -10.54 3.99
CA GLY A 196 -29.82 -9.64 4.96
C GLY A 196 -29.41 -9.93 6.39
N LEU A 197 -28.11 -10.10 6.67
CA LEU A 197 -27.57 -10.39 7.99
C LEU A 197 -27.31 -9.12 8.82
N PHE A 198 -26.86 -8.06 8.19
CA PHE A 198 -26.63 -6.76 8.83
C PHE A 198 -26.86 -5.62 7.85
N THR A 199 -27.00 -4.41 8.39
CA THR A 199 -27.04 -3.18 7.62
C THR A 199 -26.25 -2.08 8.33
N PHE A 200 -25.91 -1.03 7.61
CA PHE A 200 -25.29 0.17 8.16
C PHE A 200 -26.21 1.37 7.93
N SER A 201 -26.18 2.33 8.86
CA SER A 201 -26.94 3.56 8.76
C SER A 201 -26.04 4.74 9.07
N GLU A 202 -25.98 5.72 8.17
CA GLU A 202 -25.25 6.97 8.41
C GLU A 202 -25.75 7.69 9.67
N LYS A 203 -27.03 7.55 10.01
CA LYS A 203 -27.61 8.13 11.23
C LYS A 203 -27.11 7.46 12.52
N VAL A 204 -26.70 6.20 12.44
CA VAL A 204 -26.12 5.46 13.57
C VAL A 204 -24.63 5.74 13.69
N GLY A 205 -23.92 5.79 12.55
CA GLY A 205 -22.51 6.14 12.48
C GLY A 205 -21.66 5.08 11.75
N PRO A 206 -20.48 5.47 11.25
CA PRO A 206 -19.56 4.57 10.58
C PRO A 206 -19.04 3.49 11.56
N GLY A 207 -18.84 2.28 11.07
CA GLY A 207 -18.30 1.16 11.87
C GLY A 207 -19.28 0.52 12.86
N LEU A 208 -20.54 0.95 12.91
CA LEU A 208 -21.56 0.45 13.83
C LEU A 208 -22.62 -0.40 13.08
N PRO A 209 -22.38 -1.71 12.86
CA PRO A 209 -23.32 -2.56 12.15
C PRO A 209 -24.60 -2.81 12.96
N LEU A 210 -25.75 -2.70 12.29
CA LEU A 210 -27.04 -3.12 12.81
C LEU A 210 -27.33 -4.54 12.37
N PHE A 211 -27.24 -5.51 13.28
CA PHE A 211 -27.57 -6.90 12.98
C PHE A 211 -29.09 -7.06 12.82
N THR A 212 -29.50 -7.67 11.71
CA THR A 212 -30.91 -8.04 11.50
C THR A 212 -31.29 -9.23 12.39
N PRO A 213 -32.57 -9.67 12.43
CA PRO A 213 -32.93 -10.89 13.14
C PRO A 213 -32.11 -12.12 12.69
N LYS A 214 -31.79 -12.24 11.39
CA LYS A 214 -30.96 -13.35 10.87
C LYS A 214 -29.52 -13.25 11.35
N GLY A 215 -28.88 -12.08 11.23
CA GLY A 215 -27.51 -11.89 11.69
C GLY A 215 -27.37 -12.04 13.20
N THR A 216 -28.36 -11.55 13.96
CA THR A 216 -28.42 -11.71 15.42
C THR A 216 -28.49 -13.19 15.80
N LYS A 217 -29.28 -14.00 15.09
CA LYS A 217 -29.33 -15.45 15.33
C LYS A 217 -27.98 -16.12 15.08
N VAL A 218 -27.30 -15.79 13.98
CA VAL A 218 -25.95 -16.32 13.69
C VAL A 218 -24.97 -15.94 14.79
N ARG A 219 -24.95 -14.67 15.20
CA ARG A 219 -24.11 -14.18 16.29
C ARG A 219 -24.37 -14.92 17.60
N ASN A 220 -25.63 -15.12 17.96
CA ASN A 220 -25.99 -15.79 19.22
C ASN A 220 -25.55 -17.27 19.23
N LEU A 221 -25.71 -17.99 18.11
CA LEU A 221 -25.22 -19.37 18.01
C LEU A 221 -23.71 -19.49 18.25
N VAL A 222 -22.93 -18.50 17.78
CA VAL A 222 -21.48 -18.45 18.03
C VAL A 222 -21.20 -18.17 19.51
N VAL A 223 -21.87 -17.19 20.11
CA VAL A 223 -21.72 -16.84 21.54
C VAL A 223 -22.08 -18.02 22.44
N GLU A 224 -23.21 -18.69 22.17
CA GLU A 224 -23.66 -19.88 22.89
C GLU A 224 -22.62 -21.00 22.81
N LYS A 225 -22.04 -21.22 21.62
CA LYS A 225 -20.99 -22.23 21.44
C LYS A 225 -19.73 -21.89 22.23
N ILE A 226 -19.31 -20.62 22.25
CA ILE A 226 -18.13 -20.17 23.00
C ILE A 226 -18.35 -20.37 24.50
N ARG A 227 -19.51 -19.97 25.03
CA ARG A 227 -19.89 -20.19 26.43
C ARG A 227 -19.85 -21.67 26.80
N SER A 228 -20.45 -22.53 25.96
CA SER A 228 -20.41 -23.98 26.16
C SER A 228 -18.99 -24.55 26.18
N ILE A 229 -18.04 -23.91 25.49
CA ILE A 229 -16.63 -24.32 25.54
C ILE A 229 -16.03 -23.86 26.85
N GLN A 230 -16.20 -22.59 27.22
CA GLN A 230 -15.66 -21.94 28.42
C GLN A 230 -16.11 -22.64 29.71
N GLU A 231 -17.39 -23.01 29.82
CA GLU A 231 -17.96 -23.72 30.97
C GLU A 231 -17.20 -25.04 31.25
N ARG A 232 -16.79 -25.76 30.21
CA ARG A 232 -16.03 -27.02 30.36
C ARG A 232 -14.62 -26.81 30.91
N PHE A 233 -14.10 -25.58 30.85
CA PHE A 233 -12.82 -25.19 31.42
C PHE A 233 -12.96 -24.43 32.74
N GLY A 234 -14.16 -24.37 33.32
CA GLY A 234 -14.40 -23.74 34.62
C GLY A 234 -14.37 -22.21 34.60
N TYR A 235 -14.58 -21.58 33.44
CA TYR A 235 -14.79 -20.13 33.37
C TYR A 235 -16.16 -19.76 33.92
N GLU A 236 -16.24 -18.65 34.64
CA GLU A 236 -17.49 -18.09 35.18
C GLU A 236 -17.90 -16.83 34.41
N ASP A 237 -19.18 -16.75 34.05
CA ASP A 237 -19.73 -15.59 33.35
C ASP A 237 -19.91 -14.40 34.31
N VAL A 238 -19.36 -13.23 33.94
CA VAL A 238 -19.53 -11.96 34.66
C VAL A 238 -20.03 -10.87 33.72
N CYS A 239 -20.70 -9.85 34.26
CA CYS A 239 -21.18 -8.69 33.52
C CYS A 239 -20.58 -7.41 34.11
N ILE A 240 -19.96 -6.59 33.26
CA ILE A 240 -19.29 -5.34 33.64
C ILE A 240 -19.72 -4.17 32.73
N PRO A 241 -19.65 -2.91 33.19
CA PRO A 241 -19.93 -1.74 32.36
C PRO A 241 -18.99 -1.59 31.17
N HIS A 242 -19.48 -1.04 30.05
CA HIS A 242 -18.68 -0.73 28.85
C HIS A 242 -17.93 0.61 28.91
N ILE A 243 -18.27 1.47 29.87
CA ILE A 243 -17.65 2.78 30.08
C ILE A 243 -17.24 2.88 31.55
N THR A 244 -16.06 3.45 31.79
CA THR A 244 -15.48 3.60 33.13
C THR A 244 -14.73 4.93 33.25
N LYS A 245 -14.32 5.30 34.46
CA LYS A 245 -13.52 6.51 34.71
C LYS A 245 -12.12 6.38 34.12
N ALA A 246 -11.55 7.51 33.71
CA ALA A 246 -10.18 7.59 33.20
C ALA A 246 -9.15 6.97 34.17
N ASP A 247 -9.35 7.12 35.48
CA ASP A 247 -8.50 6.57 36.54
C ASP A 247 -8.26 5.05 36.38
N LEU A 248 -9.26 4.28 35.91
CA LEU A 248 -9.08 2.84 35.70
C LEU A 248 -8.14 2.54 34.53
N TYR A 249 -8.22 3.32 33.44
CA TYR A 249 -7.30 3.20 32.30
C TYR A 249 -5.88 3.64 32.66
N GLN A 250 -5.74 4.64 33.54
CA GLN A 250 -4.43 5.05 34.08
C GLN A 250 -3.83 3.97 34.96
N THR A 251 -4.64 3.43 35.88
CA THR A 251 -4.22 2.33 36.78
C THR A 251 -3.78 1.09 36.01
N SER A 252 -4.46 0.76 34.92
CA SER A 252 -4.10 -0.37 34.06
C SER A 252 -2.96 -0.08 33.08
N GLY A 253 -2.46 1.15 33.00
CA GLY A 253 -1.46 1.61 32.04
C GLY A 253 -1.95 1.69 30.59
N HIS A 254 -3.24 1.50 30.34
CA HIS A 254 -3.81 1.60 28.99
C HIS A 254 -3.96 3.05 28.52
N TRP A 255 -4.09 3.99 29.46
CA TRP A 255 -4.20 5.40 29.13
C TRP A 255 -3.01 5.89 28.30
N ASP A 256 -1.79 5.60 28.74
CA ASP A 256 -0.57 6.10 28.08
C ASP A 256 -0.38 5.52 26.67
N LYS A 257 -0.98 4.37 26.38
CA LYS A 257 -0.84 3.65 25.10
C LYS A 257 -1.97 3.90 24.11
N TYR A 258 -3.20 4.04 24.61
CA TYR A 258 -4.41 3.99 23.80
C TYR A 258 -5.30 5.22 23.94
N LYS A 259 -4.92 6.25 24.72
CA LYS A 259 -5.75 7.45 24.92
C LYS A 259 -6.29 8.02 23.61
N ASP A 260 -5.50 8.01 22.55
CA ASP A 260 -5.86 8.61 21.26
C ASP A 260 -6.85 7.72 20.47
N ASP A 261 -7.00 6.44 20.83
CA ASP A 261 -7.96 5.49 20.27
C ASP A 261 -9.28 5.39 21.09
N LEU A 262 -9.35 6.03 22.27
CA LEU A 262 -10.50 5.92 23.17
C LEU A 262 -11.63 6.88 22.79
N PHE A 263 -12.87 6.39 22.87
CA PHE A 263 -14.05 7.26 22.79
C PHE A 263 -14.24 8.02 24.11
N TYR A 264 -14.17 9.35 24.04
CA TYR A 264 -14.41 10.22 25.18
C TYR A 264 -15.89 10.58 25.32
N VAL A 265 -16.47 10.25 26.46
CA VAL A 265 -17.83 10.64 26.82
C VAL A 265 -17.78 11.69 27.93
N LYS A 266 -18.38 12.85 27.69
CA LYS A 266 -18.54 13.92 28.70
C LYS A 266 -20.01 14.03 29.07
N GLY A 267 -20.33 13.81 30.34
CA GLY A 267 -21.65 14.11 30.88
C GLY A 267 -21.81 15.61 31.09
N LYS A 268 -23.06 16.11 31.01
CA LYS A 268 -23.41 17.40 31.61
C LYS A 268 -23.62 17.17 33.10
N SER A 269 -22.56 17.30 33.88
CA SER A 269 -22.66 17.50 35.33
C SER A 269 -22.94 18.97 35.62
#